data_AF-A0A7I8CS90-F1
#
_entry.id   AF-A0A7I8CS90-F1
#
_cell.length_a   1.000
_cell.length_b   1.000
_cell.length_c   1.000
_cell.angle_alpha   90.00
_cell.angle_beta   90.00
_cell.angle_gamma   90.00
#
_symmetry.space_group_name_H-M   'P 1'
#
loop_
_entity.id
_entity.type
_entity.pdbx_description
1 polymer ?
#
loop_
_entity_poly.entity_id
_entity_poly.type
_entity_poly.pdbx_seq_one_letter_code
_entity_poly.pdbx_strand_id
1 'polypeptide(L)'
;MDQPGINLTKPILFADSTMWFSAYGFGWGYCAFALPAEAVCEKLGAANETPKQLMLAFELGKRRLLQAVEQKTLPANGERIMLSDADF
;
A
#
# COMPACT_ATOMS: atom_id res chain seq x y z
N MET A 1 -19.04 1.77 17.32
CA MET A 1 -18.70 0.44 16.78
C MET A 1 -17.58 0.67 15.79
N ASP A 2 -16.35 0.32 16.14
CA ASP A 2 -15.26 0.33 15.16
C ASP A 2 -15.63 -0.68 14.08
N GLN A 3 -15.83 -0.20 12.84
CA GLN A 3 -15.90 -1.11 11.70
C GLN A 3 -14.64 -1.99 11.74
N PRO A 4 -14.74 -3.31 11.46
CA PRO A 4 -13.55 -4.13 11.32
C PRO A 4 -12.72 -3.55 10.17
N GLY A 5 -11.72 -2.75 10.52
CA GLY A 5 -10.94 -1.98 9.57
C GLY A 5 -10.10 -2.90 8.70
N ILE A 6 -9.85 -2.47 7.47
CA ILE A 6 -8.79 -3.07 6.67
C ILE A 6 -7.46 -2.83 7.38
N ASN A 7 -6.65 -3.88 7.44
CA ASN A 7 -5.31 -3.85 8.00
C ASN A 7 -4.31 -3.99 6.86
N LEU A 8 -3.14 -3.36 7.03
CA LEU A 8 -2.02 -3.48 6.12
C LEU A 8 -0.92 -4.31 6.78
N THR A 9 -0.32 -5.23 6.04
CA THR A 9 0.91 -5.90 6.49
C THR A 9 2.08 -4.91 6.45
N LYS A 10 3.18 -5.26 7.12
CA LYS A 10 4.45 -4.57 6.89
C LYS A 10 4.85 -4.74 5.42
N PRO A 11 5.37 -3.69 4.77
CA PRO A 11 5.79 -3.79 3.39
C PRO A 11 7.14 -4.51 3.30
N ILE A 12 7.40 -5.09 2.14
CA ILE A 12 8.67 -5.66 1.73
C ILE A 12 9.15 -4.83 0.54
N LEU A 13 10.35 -4.27 0.62
CA LEU A 13 10.96 -3.55 -0.49
C LEU A 13 11.76 -4.52 -1.36
N PHE A 14 11.47 -4.54 -2.66
CA PHE A 14 12.15 -5.35 -3.65
C PHE A 14 13.28 -4.57 -4.35
N ALA A 15 14.15 -5.30 -5.04
CA ALA A 15 15.33 -4.74 -5.72
C ALA A 15 14.98 -3.79 -6.89
N ASP A 16 13.75 -3.89 -7.40
CA ASP A 16 13.19 -3.02 -8.44
C ASP A 16 12.56 -1.73 -7.87
N SER A 17 12.94 -1.35 -6.64
CA SER A 17 12.36 -0.21 -5.91
C SER A 17 10.85 -0.27 -5.74
N THR A 18 10.24 -1.45 -5.74
CA THR A 18 8.79 -1.60 -5.51
C THR A 18 8.52 -2.13 -4.09
N MET A 19 7.62 -1.46 -3.37
CA MET A 19 7.14 -1.91 -2.06
C MET A 19 5.92 -2.81 -2.24
N TRP A 20 6.02 -4.06 -1.78
CA TRP A 20 4.86 -4.96 -1.74
C TRP A 20 4.31 -5.05 -0.33
N PHE A 21 2.99 -5.08 -0.23
CA PHE A 21 2.28 -5.31 1.02
C PHE A 21 0.95 -5.98 0.71
N SER A 22 0.26 -6.43 1.74
CA SER A 22 -1.11 -6.93 1.59
C SER A 22 -2.06 -6.12 2.45
N ALA A 23 -3.27 -5.94 1.97
CA ALA A 23 -4.37 -5.44 2.76
C ALA A 23 -5.33 -6.60 3.05
N TYR A 24 -5.93 -6.60 4.24
CA TYR A 24 -6.88 -7.63 4.63
C TYR A 24 -7.88 -7.12 5.67
N GLY A 25 -9.11 -7.63 5.62
CA GLY A 25 -10.16 -7.24 6.55
C GLY A 25 -11.29 -8.26 6.57
N PHE A 26 -11.89 -8.48 7.73
CA PHE A 26 -13.05 -9.36 7.84
C PHE A 26 -14.22 -8.80 7.03
N GLY A 27 -14.78 -9.61 6.13
CA GLY A 27 -15.85 -9.18 5.21
C GLY A 27 -15.37 -8.35 4.01
N TRP A 28 -14.13 -7.84 4.02
CA TRP A 28 -13.52 -7.17 2.85
C TRP A 28 -12.69 -8.14 2.00
N GLY A 29 -11.99 -9.08 2.64
CA GLY A 29 -11.16 -10.08 1.97
C GLY A 29 -9.66 -9.86 2.18
N TYR A 30 -8.87 -10.31 1.21
CA TYR A 30 -7.41 -10.21 1.20
C TYR A 30 -6.95 -9.85 -0.21
N CYS A 31 -6.01 -8.91 -0.33
CA CYS A 31 -5.41 -8.55 -1.61
C CYS A 31 -3.96 -8.11 -1.43
N ALA A 32 -3.10 -8.50 -2.38
CA ALA A 32 -1.72 -8.05 -2.44
C ALA A 32 -1.63 -6.78 -3.29
N PHE A 33 -0.76 -5.87 -2.87
CA PHE A 33 -0.50 -4.60 -3.54
C PHE A 33 1.00 -4.44 -3.83
N ALA A 34 1.29 -3.74 -4.93
CA ALA A 34 2.62 -3.23 -5.27
C ALA A 34 2.54 -1.71 -5.35
N LEU A 35 3.52 -1.02 -4.79
CA LEU A 35 3.61 0.44 -4.80
C LEU A 35 5.04 0.84 -5.20
N PRO A 36 5.23 1.48 -6.37
CA PRO A 36 6.53 1.98 -6.80
C PRO A 36 7.12 3.02 -5.82
N ALA A 37 8.44 3.02 -5.64
CA ALA A 37 9.12 4.00 -4.80
C ALA A 37 8.86 5.46 -5.22
N GLU A 38 8.68 5.70 -6.53
CA GLU A 38 8.29 7.01 -7.06
C GLU A 38 6.98 7.50 -6.43
N ALA A 39 5.92 6.68 -6.48
CA ALA A 39 4.64 7.00 -5.86
C ALA A 39 4.75 7.15 -4.32
N VAL A 40 5.65 6.42 -3.66
CA VAL A 40 5.92 6.60 -2.22
C VAL A 40 6.55 7.97 -1.96
N CYS A 41 7.49 8.41 -2.80
CA CYS A 41 8.10 9.73 -2.70
C CYS A 41 7.05 10.83 -2.94
N GLU A 42 6.29 10.74 -4.02
CA GLU A 42 5.34 11.78 -4.42
C GLU A 42 4.11 11.86 -3.51
N LYS A 43 3.53 10.73 -3.11
CA LYS A 43 2.23 10.68 -2.42
C LYS A 43 2.34 10.46 -0.93
N LEU A 44 3.39 9.76 -0.48
CA LEU A 44 3.62 9.47 0.93
C LEU A 44 4.76 10.31 1.53
N GLY A 45 5.50 11.06 0.72
CA GLY A 45 6.48 12.04 1.18
C GLY A 45 7.82 11.44 1.60
N ALA A 46 8.22 10.30 1.02
CA ALA A 46 9.60 9.84 1.17
C ALA A 46 10.57 10.86 0.55
N ALA A 47 11.63 11.21 1.27
CA ALA A 47 12.61 12.18 0.79
C ALA A 47 13.50 11.64 -0.34
N ASN A 48 13.64 10.31 -0.43
CA ASN A 48 14.38 9.60 -1.47
C ASN A 48 14.02 8.10 -1.43
N GLU A 49 14.52 7.35 -2.42
CA GLU A 49 14.26 5.92 -2.57
C GLU A 49 15.10 5.01 -1.65
N THR A 50 15.75 5.56 -0.62
CA THR A 50 16.47 4.69 0.32
C THR A 50 15.47 3.82 1.09
N PRO A 51 15.80 2.55 1.39
CA PRO A 51 14.88 1.65 2.08
C PRO A 51 14.33 2.22 3.39
N LYS A 52 15.14 2.96 4.15
CA LYS A 52 14.70 3.58 5.41
C LYS A 52 13.65 4.67 5.19
N GLN A 53 13.83 5.52 4.19
CA GLN A 53 12.89 6.61 3.88
C GLN A 53 11.57 6.05 3.34
N LEU A 54 11.63 5.07 2.45
CA LEU A 54 10.46 4.40 1.90
C LEU A 54 9.64 3.69 3.00
N MET A 55 10.29 2.93 3.87
CA MET A 55 9.64 2.26 5.01
C MET A 55 8.99 3.26 5.97
N LEU A 56 9.67 4.37 6.27
CA LEU A 56 9.14 5.41 7.15
C LEU A 56 7.92 6.10 6.52
N ALA A 57 8.00 6.50 5.25
CA ALA A 57 6.90 7.12 4.53
C ALA A 57 5.69 6.19 4.42
N PHE A 58 5.90 4.89 4.22
CA PHE A 58 4.83 3.90 4.26
C PHE A 58 4.12 3.89 5.62
N GLU A 59 4.87 3.85 6.73
CA GLU A 59 4.31 3.83 8.08
C GLU A 59 3.53 5.11 8.41
N LEU A 60 4.08 6.29 8.06
CA LEU A 60 3.41 7.58 8.25
C LEU A 60 2.20 7.74 7.32
N GLY A 61 2.25 7.14 6.13
CA GLY A 61 1.24 7.20 5.08
C GLY A 61 0.11 6.18 5.21
N LYS A 62 0.12 5.30 6.22
CA LYS A 62 -0.84 4.19 6.38
C LYS A 62 -2.30 4.59 6.18
N ARG A 63 -2.72 5.74 6.70
CA ARG A 63 -4.11 6.21 6.55
C ARG A 63 -4.48 6.50 5.11
N ARG A 64 -3.59 7.12 4.32
CA ARG A 64 -3.81 7.37 2.89
C ARG A 64 -3.80 6.07 2.10
N LEU A 65 -2.87 5.16 2.43
CA LEU A 65 -2.83 3.82 1.85
C LEU A 65 -4.12 3.04 2.10
N LEU A 66 -4.67 3.11 3.31
CA LEU A 66 -5.96 2.49 3.63
C LEU A 66 -7.09 3.03 2.73
N GLN A 67 -7.17 4.35 2.57
CA GLN A 67 -8.15 4.96 1.69
C GLN A 67 -7.97 4.54 0.23
N ALA A 68 -6.72 4.45 -0.24
CA ALA A 68 -6.41 4.02 -1.60
C ALA A 68 -6.82 2.55 -1.83
N VAL A 69 -6.51 1.64 -0.90
CA VAL A 69 -6.87 0.21 -1.05
C VAL A 69 -8.38 -0.01 -0.90
N GLU A 70 -9.07 0.75 -0.05
CA GLU A 70 -10.53 0.67 0.13
C GLU A 70 -11.28 1.01 -1.17
N GLN A 71 -10.73 1.89 -2.00
CA GLN A 71 -11.32 2.32 -3.26
C GLN A 71 -11.08 1.33 -4.41
N LYS A 72 -10.18 0.35 -4.24
CA LYS A 72 -9.88 -0.63 -5.27
C LYS A 72 -10.90 -1.77 -5.29
N THR A 73 -11.31 -2.15 -6.50
CA THR A 73 -12.05 -3.39 -6.70
C THR A 73 -11.09 -4.57 -6.61
N LEU A 74 -11.40 -5.53 -5.74
CA LEU A 74 -10.55 -6.70 -5.56
C LEU A 74 -10.65 -7.66 -6.74
N PRO A 75 -9.52 -8.14 -7.30
CA PRO A 75 -9.54 -9.10 -8.39
C PRO A 75 -10.03 -10.47 -7.90
N ALA A 76 -10.87 -11.12 -8.70
CA ALA A 76 -11.43 -12.43 -8.37
C ALA A 76 -10.39 -13.57 -8.35
N ASN A 77 -9.25 -13.38 -9.01
CA ASN A 77 -8.20 -14.39 -9.15
C ASN A 77 -7.02 -14.20 -8.18
N GLY A 78 -7.10 -13.23 -7.26
CA GLY A 78 -6.03 -12.98 -6.28
C GLY A 78 -4.78 -12.32 -6.85
N GLU A 79 -4.87 -11.73 -8.05
CA GLU A 79 -3.77 -10.93 -8.62
C GLU A 79 -3.38 -9.76 -7.73
N ARG A 80 -2.12 -9.33 -7.89
CA ARG A 80 -1.58 -8.16 -7.20
C ARG A 80 -2.05 -6.90 -7.91
N ILE A 81 -2.57 -5.94 -7.16
CA ILE A 81 -2.92 -4.62 -7.68
C ILE A 81 -1.71 -3.71 -7.60
N MET A 82 -1.35 -3.06 -8.71
CA MET A 82 -0.36 -1.99 -8.72
C MET A 82 -1.04 -0.68 -8.36
N LEU A 83 -0.59 -0.04 -7.28
CA LEU A 83 -0.97 1.31 -6.92
C LEU A 83 -0.12 2.32 -7.68
N SER A 84 -0.75 3.43 -8.03
CA SER A 84 -0.14 4.54 -8.75
C SER A 84 -0.54 5.87 -8.12
N ASP A 85 0.01 6.96 -8.65
CA ASP A 85 -0.28 8.31 -8.18
C ASP A 85 -1.75 8.72 -8.30
N ALA A 86 -2.51 8.08 -9.19
CA ALA A 86 -3.94 8.33 -9.37
C ALA A 86 -4.80 7.74 -8.24
N ASP A 87 -4.22 6.92 -7.36
CA ASP A 87 -4.95 6.21 -6.30
C ASP A 87 -4.92 6.93 -4.94
N PHE A 88 -4.25 8.09 -4.87
CA PHE A 88 -4.07 8.93 -3.69
C PHE A 88 -4.59 10.35 -3.91
#